data_AF-K0T3S0-F1
#
_entry.id   AF-K0T3S0-F1
#
_cell.length_a   1.000
_cell.length_b   1.000
_cell.length_c   1.000
_cell.angle_alpha   90.00
_cell.angle_beta   90.00
_cell.angle_gamma   90.00
#
_symmetry.space_group_name_H-M   'P 1'
#
loop_
_entity.id
_entity.type
_entity.pdbx_description
1 polymer ?
#
loop_
_entity_poly.entity_id
_entity_poly.type
_entity_poly.pdbx_seq_one_letter_code
_entity_poly.pdbx_strand_id
1 'polypeptide(L)'
;MILDNCTESCGYVAAIAAAFCLGSFGVPVKSEVVKRLDVDPLVMQSYKTTLCFLMSSPMVMLLGERPRFTHWGILSGVFWVPGGAAGIYGIRKAGLAVAVGTWSSLVVLTSFFWGIHVFGERVKSPNGAAGACLTLILGLIGMANFSSKGKPKKKEKDICSKAETLIRDSTRDLESQQTSTPKKTMKKNAAKNSDITPNDRKVTKVMVNKRCKTKVKRSPSGVETCESVDAPPSSTNSIKPLEMEALLVNVKAKDPESKPQAPEQSSRIRSKSEGRSGLTQRQLGLLAACFNGLWGGTSLIPLVSFLLLMLLT
;
A
#
# COMPACT_ATOMS: atom_id res chain seq x y z
N MET A 1 -12.33 28.44 -20.28
CA MET A 1 -13.61 28.20 -21.00
C MET A 1 -14.46 27.07 -20.41
N ILE A 2 -13.96 25.84 -20.17
CA ILE A 2 -14.79 24.81 -19.47
C ILE A 2 -14.97 25.13 -17.97
N LEU A 3 -13.99 25.76 -17.33
CA LEU A 3 -14.03 26.12 -15.91
C LEU A 3 -14.85 27.38 -15.59
N ASP A 4 -15.18 28.20 -16.59
CA ASP A 4 -15.85 29.49 -16.35
C ASP A 4 -17.34 29.32 -15.99
N ASN A 5 -17.92 28.14 -16.26
CA ASN A 5 -19.29 27.77 -15.88
C ASN A 5 -19.35 26.87 -14.65
N CYS A 6 -18.24 26.66 -13.94
CA CYS A 6 -18.26 25.79 -12.77
C CYS A 6 -18.89 26.50 -11.57
N THR A 7 -20.10 26.05 -11.22
CA THR A 7 -20.77 26.42 -9.97
C THR A 7 -20.06 25.81 -8.76
N GLU A 8 -20.49 26.18 -7.55
CA GLU A 8 -20.02 25.60 -6.29
C GLU A 8 -20.05 24.06 -6.29
N SER A 9 -21.00 23.47 -7.03
CA SER A 9 -21.12 22.02 -7.22
C SER A 9 -19.86 21.37 -7.80
N CYS A 10 -19.18 22.02 -8.75
CA CYS A 10 -17.91 21.52 -9.28
C CYS A 10 -16.84 21.40 -8.21
N GLY A 11 -16.76 22.40 -7.31
CA GLY A 11 -15.81 22.41 -6.21
C GLY A 11 -16.01 21.22 -5.27
N TYR A 12 -17.27 20.93 -4.91
CA TYR A 12 -17.61 19.76 -4.10
C TYR A 12 -17.30 18.44 -4.80
N VAL A 13 -17.63 18.30 -6.08
CA VAL A 13 -17.32 17.09 -6.86
C VAL A 13 -15.81 16.89 -6.96
N ALA A 14 -15.04 17.95 -7.22
CA ALA A 14 -13.58 17.90 -7.25
C ALA A 14 -12.99 17.52 -5.89
N ALA A 15 -13.54 18.04 -4.79
CA ALA A 15 -13.10 17.69 -3.45
C ALA A 15 -13.37 16.22 -3.11
N ILE A 16 -14.54 15.68 -3.48
CA ILE A 16 -14.87 14.26 -3.32
C ILE A 16 -13.94 13.39 -4.17
N ALA A 17 -13.75 13.74 -5.44
CA ALA A 17 -12.83 13.04 -6.33
C ALA A 17 -11.40 13.04 -5.76
N ALA A 18 -10.92 14.19 -5.29
CA ALA A 18 -9.63 14.31 -4.62
C ALA A 18 -9.55 13.43 -3.38
N ALA A 19 -10.60 13.37 -2.54
CA ALA A 19 -10.63 12.51 -1.37
C ALA A 19 -10.51 11.02 -1.74
N PHE A 20 -11.19 10.56 -2.79
CA PHE A 20 -11.08 9.18 -3.28
C PHE A 20 -9.70 8.88 -3.89
N CYS A 21 -9.19 9.76 -4.75
CA CYS A 21 -7.88 9.58 -5.40
C CYS A 21 -6.73 9.62 -4.38
N LEU A 22 -6.73 10.60 -3.47
CA LEU A 22 -5.72 10.71 -2.41
C LEU A 22 -5.87 9.62 -1.35
N GLY A 23 -7.10 9.20 -1.03
CA GLY A 23 -7.35 8.12 -0.06
C GLY A 23 -6.90 6.75 -0.58
N SER A 24 -7.08 6.47 -1.87
CA SER A 24 -6.72 5.18 -2.48
C SER A 24 -5.21 5.03 -2.74
N PHE A 25 -4.47 6.13 -2.89
CA PHE A 25 -3.02 6.10 -3.14
C PHE A 25 -2.22 5.30 -2.10
N GLY A 26 -2.69 5.29 -0.85
CA GLY A 26 -2.01 4.61 0.25
C GLY A 26 -2.14 3.07 0.24
N VAL A 27 -3.12 2.53 -0.49
CA VAL A 27 -3.45 1.10 -0.47
C VAL A 27 -2.33 0.24 -1.09
N PRO A 28 -1.78 0.56 -2.29
CA PRO A 28 -0.71 -0.24 -2.89
C PRO A 28 0.57 -0.29 -2.03
N VAL A 29 0.87 0.77 -1.28
CA VAL A 29 2.04 0.85 -0.39
C VAL A 29 1.97 -0.19 0.74
N LYS A 30 0.76 -0.63 1.10
CA LYS A 30 0.53 -1.63 2.15
C LYS A 30 0.52 -3.07 1.63
N SER A 31 0.57 -3.28 0.31
CA SER A 31 0.51 -4.63 -0.27
C SER A 31 1.63 -5.52 0.29
N GLU A 32 1.32 -6.80 0.53
CA GLU A 32 2.29 -7.76 1.06
C GLU A 32 3.46 -7.97 0.08
N VAL A 33 3.22 -7.82 -1.22
CA VAL A 33 4.25 -7.84 -2.26
C VAL A 33 5.30 -6.74 -2.03
N VAL A 34 4.88 -5.49 -1.80
CA VAL A 34 5.81 -4.36 -1.56
C VAL A 34 6.57 -4.55 -0.24
N LYS A 35 5.93 -5.12 0.79
CA LYS A 35 6.62 -5.43 2.06
C LYS A 35 7.65 -6.54 1.91
N ARG A 36 7.36 -7.58 1.11
CA ARG A 36 8.29 -8.71 0.86
C ARG A 36 9.51 -8.28 0.06
N LEU A 37 9.32 -7.37 -0.89
CA LEU A 37 10.40 -6.85 -1.74
C LEU A 37 11.27 -5.80 -1.05
N ASP A 38 10.87 -5.28 0.11
CA ASP A 38 11.54 -4.20 0.86
C ASP A 38 12.01 -3.03 -0.04
N VAL A 39 11.15 -2.64 -0.98
CA VAL A 39 11.46 -1.63 -2.01
C VAL A 39 11.86 -0.32 -1.34
N ASP A 40 12.94 0.34 -1.74
CA ASP A 40 13.33 1.62 -1.14
C ASP A 40 12.20 2.69 -1.26
N PRO A 41 11.90 3.48 -0.21
CA PRO A 41 10.93 4.58 -0.28
C PRO A 41 11.16 5.56 -1.44
N LEU A 42 12.42 5.80 -1.84
CA LEU A 42 12.77 6.66 -2.97
C LEU A 42 12.29 6.08 -4.30
N VAL A 43 12.37 4.76 -4.48
CA VAL A 43 11.88 4.07 -5.68
C VAL A 43 10.35 4.15 -5.75
N MET A 44 9.66 3.99 -4.62
CA MET A 44 8.21 4.19 -4.57
C MET A 44 7.83 5.65 -4.86
N GLN A 45 8.62 6.61 -4.38
CA GLN A 45 8.43 8.03 -4.67
C GLN A 45 8.65 8.32 -6.17
N SER A 46 9.67 7.76 -6.82
CA SER A 46 9.90 7.97 -8.25
C SER A 46 8.75 7.43 -9.10
N TYR A 47 8.18 6.26 -8.78
CA TYR A 47 6.98 5.77 -9.45
C TYR A 47 5.78 6.72 -9.29
N LYS A 48 5.56 7.23 -8.07
CA LYS A 48 4.51 8.22 -7.81
C LYS A 48 4.69 9.48 -8.64
N THR A 49 5.91 10.02 -8.68
CA THR A 49 6.22 11.24 -9.44
C THR A 49 6.04 11.03 -10.95
N THR A 50 6.48 9.88 -11.46
CA THR A 50 6.38 9.52 -12.88
C THR A 50 4.92 9.37 -13.29
N LEU A 51 4.11 8.66 -12.50
CA LEU A 51 2.68 8.52 -12.76
C LEU A 51 1.96 9.86 -12.68
N CYS A 52 2.29 10.71 -11.71
CA CYS A 52 1.73 12.05 -11.63
C CYS A 52 2.06 12.88 -12.88
N PHE A 53 3.30 12.84 -13.35
CA PHE A 53 3.72 13.51 -14.59
C PHE A 53 3.00 12.96 -15.83
N LEU A 54 2.97 11.64 -15.99
CA LEU A 54 2.34 10.97 -17.14
C LEU A 54 0.82 11.16 -17.18
N MET A 55 0.15 11.24 -16.03
CA MET A 55 -1.30 11.47 -15.97
C MET A 55 -1.66 12.95 -16.11
N SER A 56 -0.85 13.86 -15.56
CA SER A 56 -1.12 15.30 -15.65
C SER A 56 -0.72 15.91 -16.98
N SER A 57 0.36 15.45 -17.62
CA SER A 57 0.86 16.04 -18.88
C SER A 57 -0.19 16.01 -20.01
N PRO A 58 -0.88 14.90 -20.31
CA PRO A 58 -1.92 14.88 -21.35
C PRO A 58 -3.11 15.77 -20.99
N MET A 59 -3.48 15.82 -19.70
CA MET A 59 -4.57 16.66 -19.23
C MET A 59 -4.26 18.15 -19.45
N VAL A 60 -3.04 18.58 -19.13
CA VAL A 60 -2.57 19.96 -19.37
C VAL A 60 -2.50 20.28 -20.87
N MET A 61 -2.00 19.35 -21.69
CA MET A 61 -1.96 19.54 -23.15
C MET A 61 -3.35 19.61 -23.77
N LEU A 62 -4.32 18.84 -23.26
CA LEU A 62 -5.70 18.85 -23.73
C LEU A 62 -6.43 20.17 -23.38
N LEU A 63 -6.01 20.86 -22.33
CA LEU A 63 -6.49 22.20 -21.98
C LEU A 63 -5.94 23.30 -22.93
N GLY A 64 -5.06 22.96 -23.88
CA GLY A 64 -4.50 23.89 -24.86
C GLY A 64 -3.41 24.80 -24.29
N GLU A 65 -2.97 24.57 -23.05
CA GLU A 65 -1.87 25.33 -22.45
C GLU A 65 -0.51 24.82 -22.94
N ARG A 66 0.35 25.76 -23.36
CA ARG A 66 1.71 25.43 -23.79
C ARG A 66 2.58 25.18 -22.53
N PRO A 67 3.24 24.03 -22.41
CA PRO A 67 4.11 23.76 -21.27
C PRO A 67 5.24 24.81 -21.21
N ARG A 68 5.26 25.60 -20.13
CA ARG A 68 6.32 26.57 -19.87
C ARG A 68 7.30 25.98 -18.85
N PHE A 69 8.53 25.82 -19.27
CA PHE A 69 9.59 25.39 -18.35
C PHE A 69 9.95 26.55 -17.42
N THR A 70 9.91 26.30 -16.11
CA THR A 70 10.34 27.27 -15.11
C THR A 70 11.34 26.61 -14.18
N HIS A 71 12.44 27.30 -13.87
CA HIS A 71 13.44 26.82 -12.90
C HIS A 71 12.80 26.60 -11.51
N TRP A 72 11.73 27.33 -11.21
CA TRP A 72 10.95 27.19 -9.98
C TRP A 72 10.20 25.87 -9.87
N GLY A 73 9.75 25.30 -10.99
CA GLY A 73 9.18 23.95 -11.02
C GLY A 73 10.20 22.90 -10.56
N ILE A 74 11.48 23.06 -10.96
CA ILE A 74 12.57 22.19 -10.51
C ILE A 74 12.77 22.32 -9.00
N LEU A 75 12.86 23.57 -8.51
CA LEU A 75 13.05 23.83 -7.08
C LEU A 75 11.89 23.23 -6.27
N SER A 76 10.65 23.47 -6.69
CA SER A 76 9.45 22.87 -6.07
C SER A 76 9.52 21.34 -6.05
N GLY A 77 9.96 20.71 -7.15
CA GLY A 77 10.19 19.26 -7.21
C GLY A 77 11.24 18.78 -6.21
N VAL A 78 12.37 19.49 -6.09
CA VAL A 78 13.44 19.17 -5.13
C VAL A 78 12.94 19.26 -3.69
N PHE A 79 12.12 20.27 -3.36
CA PHE A 79 11.50 20.37 -2.04
C PHE A 79 10.40 19.32 -1.83
N TRP A 80 9.64 18.95 -2.85
CA TRP A 80 8.54 18.01 -2.72
C TRP A 80 9.00 16.55 -2.51
N VAL A 81 10.11 16.13 -3.13
CA VAL A 81 10.59 14.73 -3.09
C VAL A 81 10.94 14.24 -1.67
N PRO A 82 11.72 14.97 -0.84
CA PRO A 82 12.02 14.55 0.53
C PRO A 82 10.78 14.42 1.41
N GLY A 83 9.82 15.34 1.27
CA GLY A 83 8.53 15.24 1.97
C GLY A 83 7.81 13.96 1.58
N GLY A 84 7.66 13.72 0.27
CA GLY A 84 7.02 12.49 -0.25
C GLY A 84 7.69 11.20 0.25
N ALA A 85 9.02 11.14 0.24
CA ALA A 85 9.79 10.00 0.74
C ALA A 85 9.58 9.77 2.25
N ALA A 86 9.61 10.85 3.04
CA ALA A 86 9.32 10.78 4.48
C ALA A 86 7.87 10.35 4.76
N GLY A 87 6.91 10.76 3.92
CA GLY A 87 5.54 10.30 3.98
C GLY A 87 5.43 8.79 3.79
N ILE A 88 6.06 8.24 2.74
CA ILE A 88 6.09 6.79 2.48
C ILE A 88 6.75 6.03 3.64
N TYR A 89 7.86 6.56 4.15
CA TYR A 89 8.53 6.00 5.33
C TYR A 89 7.61 5.99 6.56
N GLY A 90 6.87 7.09 6.78
CA GLY A 90 5.87 7.21 7.83
C GLY A 90 4.76 6.17 7.72
N ILE A 91 4.20 5.95 6.52
CA ILE A 91 3.17 4.93 6.26
C ILE A 91 3.68 3.54 6.64
N ARG A 92 4.92 3.19 6.28
CA ARG A 92 5.49 1.88 6.56
C ARG A 92 5.72 1.62 8.04
N LYS A 93 6.10 2.65 8.80
CA LYS A 93 6.48 2.52 10.21
C LYS A 93 5.35 2.80 11.20
N ALA A 94 4.51 3.81 10.94
CA ALA A 94 3.39 4.21 11.80
C ALA A 94 2.04 3.63 11.35
N GLY A 95 1.95 3.18 10.10
CA GLY A 95 0.72 2.69 9.48
C GLY A 95 -0.01 3.78 8.71
N LEU A 96 -0.79 3.35 7.71
CA LEU A 96 -1.44 4.24 6.75
C LEU A 96 -2.38 5.26 7.41
N ALA A 97 -3.32 4.79 8.24
CA ALA A 97 -4.33 5.65 8.86
C ALA A 97 -3.70 6.75 9.74
N VAL A 98 -2.67 6.40 10.53
CA VAL A 98 -2.00 7.36 11.42
C VAL A 98 -1.15 8.33 10.61
N ALA A 99 -0.28 7.83 9.74
CA ALA A 99 0.64 8.68 8.99
C ALA A 99 -0.12 9.68 8.12
N VAL A 100 -1.11 9.20 7.34
CA VAL A 100 -1.93 10.04 6.44
C VAL A 100 -2.67 11.12 7.22
N GLY A 101 -3.35 10.73 8.31
CA GLY A 101 -4.06 11.67 9.16
C GLY A 101 -3.11 12.72 9.75
N THR A 102 -1.97 12.30 10.30
CA THR A 102 -0.98 13.20 10.90
C THR A 102 -0.43 14.22 9.90
N TRP A 103 0.09 13.78 8.75
CA TRP A 103 0.68 14.75 7.82
C TRP A 103 -0.39 15.66 7.22
N SER A 104 -1.59 15.16 6.91
CA SER A 104 -2.64 15.95 6.26
C SER A 104 -3.10 17.09 7.16
N SER A 105 -3.34 16.80 8.44
CA SER A 105 -3.70 17.81 9.43
C SER A 105 -2.59 18.83 9.64
N LEU A 106 -1.32 18.41 9.64
CA LEU A 106 -0.19 19.33 9.77
C LEU A 106 0.00 20.22 8.53
N VAL A 107 -0.26 19.71 7.32
CA VAL A 107 -0.28 20.53 6.11
C VAL A 107 -1.34 21.62 6.25
N VAL A 108 -2.54 21.29 6.70
CA VAL A 108 -3.62 22.27 6.89
C VAL A 108 -3.26 23.31 7.93
N LEU A 109 -2.76 22.90 9.10
CA LEU A 109 -2.32 23.84 10.16
C LEU A 109 -1.20 24.75 9.69
N THR A 110 -0.21 24.19 8.99
CA THR A 110 0.92 24.95 8.44
C THR A 110 0.42 25.94 7.40
N SER A 111 -0.40 25.50 6.45
CA SER A 111 -0.98 26.37 5.40
C SER A 111 -1.80 27.50 6.01
N PHE A 112 -2.60 27.21 7.03
CA PHE A 112 -3.39 28.20 7.75
C PHE A 112 -2.51 29.22 8.47
N PHE A 113 -1.45 28.77 9.14
CA PHE A 113 -0.49 29.63 9.82
C PHE A 113 0.17 30.61 8.84
N TRP A 114 0.60 30.12 7.68
CA TRP A 114 1.16 30.96 6.62
C TRP A 114 0.12 31.91 6.02
N GLY A 115 -1.12 31.46 5.84
CA GLY A 115 -2.25 32.28 5.39
C GLY A 115 -2.44 33.54 6.22
N ILE A 116 -2.48 33.37 7.55
CA ILE A 116 -2.65 34.48 8.48
C ILE A 116 -1.38 35.35 8.56
N HIS A 117 -0.21 34.75 8.74
CA HIS A 117 0.99 35.51 9.10
C HIS A 117 1.67 36.17 7.89
N VAL A 118 1.67 35.52 6.72
CA VAL A 118 2.36 36.03 5.53
C VAL A 118 1.44 36.80 4.61
N PHE A 119 0.23 36.28 4.34
CA PHE A 119 -0.72 37.00 3.48
C PHE A 119 -1.55 38.03 4.24
N GLY A 120 -1.51 38.01 5.58
CA GLY A 120 -2.27 38.96 6.39
C GLY A 120 -3.78 38.82 6.17
N GLU A 121 -4.26 37.63 5.77
CA GLU A 121 -5.67 37.41 5.50
C GLU A 121 -6.47 37.64 6.78
N ARG A 122 -7.37 38.62 6.76
CA ARG A 122 -8.20 38.95 7.92
C ARG A 122 -9.24 37.86 8.14
N VAL A 123 -9.03 37.07 9.18
CA VAL A 123 -10.02 36.11 9.65
C VAL A 123 -11.20 36.87 10.27
N LYS A 124 -12.43 36.61 9.79
CA LYS A 124 -13.65 37.24 10.33
C LYS A 124 -13.80 37.05 11.85
N SER A 125 -13.39 35.90 12.37
CA SER A 125 -13.39 35.60 13.81
C SER A 125 -12.12 34.85 14.22
N PRO A 126 -11.17 35.49 14.92
CA PRO A 126 -9.95 34.81 15.37
C PRO A 126 -10.26 33.66 16.32
N ASN A 127 -11.30 33.80 17.14
CA ASN A 127 -11.75 32.75 18.06
C ASN A 127 -12.31 31.53 17.32
N GLY A 128 -13.02 31.73 16.21
CA GLY A 128 -13.55 30.62 15.39
C GLY A 128 -12.43 29.83 14.72
N ALA A 129 -11.45 30.53 14.18
CA ALA A 129 -10.23 29.93 13.64
C ALA A 129 -9.43 29.15 14.69
N ALA A 130 -9.21 29.75 15.87
CA ALA A 130 -8.54 29.08 16.98
C ALA A 130 -9.29 27.82 17.42
N GLY A 131 -10.63 27.89 17.52
CA GLY A 131 -11.48 26.74 17.83
C GLY A 131 -11.40 25.62 16.79
N ALA A 132 -11.37 25.95 15.50
CA ALA A 132 -11.19 24.98 14.43
C ALA A 132 -9.82 24.30 14.49
N CYS A 133 -8.75 25.08 14.72
CA CYS A 133 -7.39 24.55 14.89
C CYS A 133 -7.29 23.62 16.11
N LEU A 134 -7.86 24.01 17.26
CA LEU A 134 -7.92 23.19 18.46
C LEU A 134 -8.68 21.89 18.21
N THR A 135 -9.83 21.96 17.55
CA THR A 135 -10.63 20.77 17.20
C THR A 135 -9.84 19.80 16.32
N LEU A 136 -9.09 20.33 15.34
CA LEU A 136 -8.23 19.54 14.46
C LEU A 136 -7.07 18.89 15.23
N ILE A 137 -6.43 19.61 16.15
CA ILE A 137 -5.37 19.08 17.03
C ILE A 137 -5.92 17.98 17.96
N LEU A 138 -7.10 18.19 18.55
CA LEU A 138 -7.76 17.19 19.39
C LEU A 138 -8.11 15.92 18.60
N GLY A 139 -8.60 16.07 17.36
CA GLY A 139 -8.85 14.95 16.45
C GLY A 139 -7.58 14.16 16.14
N LEU A 140 -6.45 14.85 15.91
CA LEU A 140 -5.13 14.23 15.73
C LEU A 140 -4.69 13.44 16.96
N ILE A 141 -4.78 14.04 18.14
CA ILE A 141 -4.43 13.39 19.42
C ILE A 141 -5.31 12.16 19.63
N GLY A 142 -6.61 12.26 19.35
CA GLY A 142 -7.55 11.14 19.41
C GLY A 142 -7.13 9.98 18.53
N MET A 143 -6.83 10.24 17.25
CA MET A 143 -6.34 9.22 16.31
C MET A 143 -5.02 8.59 16.75
N ALA A 144 -4.07 9.39 17.24
CA ALA A 144 -2.78 8.92 17.74
C ALA A 144 -2.95 8.01 18.97
N ASN A 145 -3.81 8.41 19.92
CA ASN A 145 -4.09 7.66 21.14
C ASN A 145 -4.80 6.34 20.86
N PHE A 146 -5.83 6.33 20.01
CA PHE A 146 -6.54 5.10 19.63
C PHE A 146 -5.65 4.13 18.88
N SER A 147 -4.76 4.64 18.03
CA SER A 147 -3.80 3.78 17.36
C SER A 147 -2.71 3.25 18.30
N SER A 148 -2.39 3.95 19.41
CA SER A 148 -1.33 3.57 20.35
C SER A 148 -1.62 2.30 21.13
N LYS A 149 -2.91 2.02 21.39
CA LYS A 149 -3.40 0.84 22.11
C LYS A 149 -3.26 -0.39 21.21
N GLY A 150 -2.03 -0.86 21.04
CA GLY A 150 -1.76 -2.14 20.40
C GLY A 150 -2.54 -3.22 21.15
N LYS A 151 -3.30 -4.05 20.41
CA LYS A 151 -3.84 -5.27 20.99
C LYS A 151 -2.66 -6.00 21.66
N PRO A 152 -2.75 -6.38 22.95
CA PRO A 152 -1.69 -7.14 23.58
C PRO A 152 -1.43 -8.34 22.68
N LYS A 153 -0.18 -8.50 22.21
CA LYS A 153 0.23 -9.61 21.34
C LYS A 153 0.00 -10.92 22.10
N LYS A 154 -1.23 -11.43 22.04
CA LYS A 154 -1.60 -12.71 22.61
C LYS A 154 -1.02 -13.78 21.69
N LYS A 155 0.25 -14.17 21.96
CA LYS A 155 0.90 -15.41 21.50
C LYS A 155 0.70 -15.83 20.02
N GLU A 156 0.81 -14.90 19.07
CA GLU A 156 0.83 -15.28 17.64
C GLU A 156 2.14 -16.01 17.22
N LYS A 157 3.14 -16.04 18.12
CA LYS A 157 4.31 -16.93 17.97
C LYS A 157 3.96 -18.42 18.04
N ASP A 158 2.85 -18.79 18.70
CA ASP A 158 2.48 -20.21 18.84
C ASP A 158 1.81 -20.78 17.58
N ILE A 159 1.32 -19.95 16.65
CA ILE A 159 0.63 -20.41 15.43
C ILE A 159 1.61 -20.51 14.25
N CYS A 160 2.53 -19.56 14.10
CA CYS A 160 3.55 -19.62 13.03
C CYS A 160 4.58 -20.73 13.29
N SER A 161 5.03 -20.91 14.54
CA SER A 161 5.88 -22.07 14.89
C SER A 161 5.13 -23.41 14.77
N LYS A 162 3.79 -23.42 14.90
CA LYS A 162 2.98 -24.63 14.63
C LYS A 162 2.81 -24.92 13.14
N ALA A 163 2.65 -23.89 12.31
CA ALA A 163 2.54 -24.05 10.87
C ALA A 163 3.86 -24.54 10.26
N GLU A 164 5.00 -24.05 10.77
CA GLU A 164 6.32 -24.49 10.31
C GLU A 164 6.65 -25.92 10.77
N THR A 165 6.22 -26.36 11.95
CA THR A 165 6.33 -27.78 12.36
C THR A 165 5.42 -28.69 11.54
N LEU A 166 4.17 -28.29 11.28
CA LEU A 166 3.22 -29.08 10.47
C LEU A 166 3.69 -29.30 9.02
N ILE A 167 4.29 -28.28 8.39
CA ILE A 167 4.84 -28.40 7.04
C ILE A 167 6.09 -29.30 7.04
N ARG A 168 6.94 -29.22 8.07
CA ARG A 168 8.12 -30.08 8.19
C ARG A 168 7.78 -31.55 8.42
N ASP A 169 6.72 -31.83 9.18
CA ASP A 169 6.25 -33.20 9.38
C ASP A 169 5.59 -33.77 8.12
N SER A 170 4.76 -32.99 7.42
CA SER A 170 4.16 -33.44 6.14
C SER A 170 5.21 -33.72 5.05
N THR A 171 6.35 -33.02 5.09
CA THR A 171 7.44 -33.24 4.12
C THR A 171 8.23 -34.52 4.41
N ARG A 172 8.39 -34.92 5.68
CA ARG A 172 9.08 -36.17 6.05
C ARG A 172 8.28 -37.41 5.69
N ASP A 173 6.95 -37.36 5.79
CA ASP A 173 6.10 -38.51 5.44
C ASP A 173 6.16 -38.82 3.94
N LEU A 174 6.29 -37.79 3.09
CA LEU A 174 6.46 -37.98 1.64
C LEU A 174 7.84 -38.55 1.26
N GLU A 175 8.91 -38.17 1.97
CA GLU A 175 10.26 -38.72 1.72
C GLU A 175 10.36 -40.21 2.09
N SER A 176 9.62 -40.66 3.11
CA SER A 176 9.62 -42.05 3.55
C SER A 176 8.90 -43.04 2.61
N GLN A 177 8.09 -42.56 1.67
CA GLN A 177 7.39 -43.41 0.68
C GLN A 177 8.16 -43.59 -0.64
N GLN A 178 9.27 -42.88 -0.87
CA GLN A 178 9.95 -42.88 -2.18
C GLN A 178 11.15 -43.83 -2.29
N THR A 179 11.48 -44.60 -1.24
CA THR A 179 12.64 -45.53 -1.22
C THR A 179 12.36 -46.99 -1.61
N SER A 180 11.20 -47.33 -2.17
CA SER A 180 10.91 -48.69 -2.63
C SER A 180 10.60 -48.78 -4.13
N THR A 181 11.59 -48.46 -4.97
CA THR A 181 11.56 -48.90 -6.38
C THR A 181 12.52 -50.07 -6.61
N PRO A 182 12.05 -51.19 -7.19
CA PRO A 182 12.88 -52.35 -7.48
C PRO A 182 13.80 -52.08 -8.66
N LYS A 183 15.11 -52.31 -8.46
CA LYS A 183 16.16 -52.33 -9.49
C LYS A 183 15.75 -53.25 -10.65
N LYS A 184 15.35 -52.69 -11.79
CA LYS A 184 15.34 -53.40 -13.08
C LYS A 184 16.66 -53.17 -13.79
N THR A 185 17.41 -54.24 -13.93
CA THR A 185 18.64 -54.39 -14.72
C THR A 185 18.36 -54.07 -16.18
N MET A 186 18.85 -52.93 -16.68
CA MET A 186 18.85 -52.63 -18.11
C MET A 186 20.05 -53.27 -18.80
N LYS A 187 19.77 -54.23 -19.68
CA LYS A 187 20.71 -54.74 -20.67
C LYS A 187 20.98 -53.67 -21.73
N LYS A 188 22.27 -53.46 -21.95
CA LYS A 188 22.90 -52.68 -23.01
C LYS A 188 22.66 -53.37 -24.36
N ASN A 189 22.10 -52.68 -25.35
CA ASN A 189 22.20 -53.05 -26.75
C ASN A 189 22.35 -51.78 -27.60
N ALA A 190 23.39 -51.81 -28.43
CA ALA A 190 23.76 -50.80 -29.42
C ALA A 190 23.13 -51.10 -30.78
N ALA A 191 23.12 -50.08 -31.65
CA ALA A 191 22.80 -50.03 -33.09
C ALA A 191 21.52 -49.22 -33.36
N LYS A 192 21.34 -48.47 -34.45
CA LYS A 192 22.12 -47.94 -35.59
C LYS A 192 21.06 -47.27 -36.49
N ASN A 193 21.38 -46.16 -37.17
CA ASN A 193 20.61 -45.56 -38.28
C ASN A 193 19.19 -45.04 -37.95
N SER A 194 18.54 -44.14 -38.69
CA SER A 194 18.84 -43.17 -39.75
C SER A 194 17.49 -42.48 -40.01
N ASP A 195 17.51 -41.17 -40.23
CA ASP A 195 16.70 -40.44 -41.23
C ASP A 195 15.16 -40.49 -41.29
N ILE A 196 14.63 -39.33 -41.69
CA ILE A 196 13.36 -39.01 -42.36
C ILE A 196 12.14 -38.61 -41.49
N THR A 197 11.62 -37.48 -41.96
CA THR A 197 10.49 -36.59 -41.64
C THR A 197 9.08 -37.21 -41.75
N PRO A 198 7.99 -36.41 -41.86
CA PRO A 198 7.19 -35.84 -40.78
C PRO A 198 5.74 -36.38 -40.84
N ASN A 199 4.83 -35.67 -40.17
CA ASN A 199 3.41 -35.52 -40.48
C ASN A 199 2.40 -36.13 -39.48
N ASP A 200 1.65 -35.18 -38.93
CA ASP A 200 0.18 -35.16 -38.84
C ASP A 200 -0.62 -35.97 -37.79
N ARG A 201 -1.53 -35.19 -37.21
CA ARG A 201 -2.90 -35.53 -36.77
C ARG A 201 -3.17 -36.30 -35.47
N LYS A 202 -3.88 -35.53 -34.63
CA LYS A 202 -5.23 -35.76 -34.07
C LYS A 202 -5.35 -36.25 -32.62
N VAL A 203 -5.95 -35.35 -31.84
CA VAL A 203 -7.16 -35.55 -31.02
C VAL A 203 -7.12 -36.69 -30.01
N THR A 204 -7.10 -36.34 -28.72
CA THR A 204 -8.03 -36.96 -27.78
C THR A 204 -8.43 -35.98 -26.67
N LYS A 205 -9.72 -35.61 -26.66
CA LYS A 205 -10.41 -35.03 -25.51
C LYS A 205 -10.43 -36.09 -24.40
N VAL A 206 -10.04 -35.73 -23.18
CA VAL A 206 -10.45 -36.46 -21.98
C VAL A 206 -11.08 -35.47 -21.01
N MET A 207 -12.41 -35.56 -20.92
CA MET A 207 -13.20 -35.03 -19.81
C MET A 207 -12.88 -35.83 -18.55
N VAL A 208 -12.54 -35.15 -17.46
CA VAL A 208 -12.79 -35.69 -16.11
C VAL A 208 -13.46 -34.62 -15.27
N ASN A 209 -14.76 -34.84 -15.11
CA ASN A 209 -15.68 -34.17 -14.22
C ASN A 209 -15.46 -34.72 -12.80
N LYS A 210 -15.10 -33.89 -11.81
CA LYS A 210 -15.23 -34.23 -10.39
C LYS A 210 -16.00 -33.15 -9.66
N ARG A 211 -17.32 -33.39 -9.61
CA ARG A 211 -18.33 -32.71 -8.82
C ARG A 211 -18.17 -33.13 -7.35
N CYS A 212 -17.63 -32.25 -6.51
CA CYS A 212 -17.56 -32.49 -5.07
C CYS A 212 -18.88 -32.03 -4.41
N LYS A 213 -19.64 -32.98 -3.86
CA LYS A 213 -20.87 -32.75 -3.10
C LYS A 213 -20.50 -32.27 -1.70
N THR A 214 -20.88 -31.03 -1.35
CA THR A 214 -20.83 -30.56 0.04
C THR A 214 -22.18 -30.83 0.70
N LYS A 215 -22.15 -31.68 1.72
CA LYS A 215 -23.30 -32.16 2.49
C LYS A 215 -23.57 -31.16 3.63
N VAL A 216 -24.61 -30.35 3.49
CA VAL A 216 -25.07 -29.44 4.56
C VAL A 216 -25.87 -30.25 5.57
N LYS A 217 -25.39 -30.31 6.81
CA LYS A 217 -26.05 -30.96 7.94
C LYS A 217 -26.92 -29.91 8.65
N ARG A 218 -28.24 -30.00 8.47
CA ARG A 218 -29.25 -29.31 9.31
C ARG A 218 -29.40 -30.09 10.61
N SER A 219 -29.54 -29.38 11.72
CA SER A 219 -30.10 -29.92 12.97
C SER A 219 -30.99 -28.84 13.62
N PRO A 220 -32.00 -29.23 14.41
CA PRO A 220 -33.23 -28.47 14.55
C PRO A 220 -33.38 -27.73 15.89
N SER A 221 -34.16 -26.65 15.83
CA SER A 221 -35.10 -26.07 16.82
C SER A 221 -34.83 -26.22 18.32
N GLY A 222 -34.76 -25.05 18.99
CA GLY A 222 -35.11 -24.82 20.38
C GLY A 222 -35.68 -23.40 20.52
N VAL A 223 -36.77 -23.26 21.25
CA VAL A 223 -37.82 -22.22 21.22
C VAL A 223 -37.67 -21.19 22.38
N GLU A 224 -38.34 -20.03 22.23
CA GLU A 224 -38.78 -19.03 23.26
C GLU A 224 -37.73 -17.97 23.76
N THR A 225 -37.98 -16.66 23.92
CA THR A 225 -39.17 -15.77 23.79
C THR A 225 -38.71 -14.29 23.62
N CYS A 226 -39.66 -13.44 23.20
CA CYS A 226 -39.67 -12.04 22.78
C CYS A 226 -38.98 -10.96 23.64
N GLU A 227 -38.37 -9.96 22.97
CA GLU A 227 -38.68 -8.54 23.23
C GLU A 227 -38.35 -7.68 21.99
N SER A 228 -39.27 -6.77 21.66
CA SER A 228 -39.40 -6.02 20.42
C SER A 228 -38.75 -4.63 20.48
N VAL A 229 -37.84 -4.31 19.56
CA VAL A 229 -37.60 -2.93 19.09
C VAL A 229 -37.21 -2.99 17.60
N ASP A 230 -38.02 -2.35 16.77
CA ASP A 230 -37.86 -2.26 15.32
C ASP A 230 -36.59 -1.50 14.90
N ALA A 231 -35.76 -2.13 14.07
CA ALA A 231 -34.71 -1.49 13.29
C ALA A 231 -34.66 -2.10 11.87
N PRO A 232 -34.47 -1.29 10.82
CA PRO A 232 -34.57 -1.75 9.43
C PRO A 232 -33.39 -2.65 9.02
N PRO A 233 -33.60 -3.59 8.06
CA PRO A 233 -32.64 -4.65 7.76
C PRO A 233 -31.40 -4.12 7.02
N SER A 234 -30.28 -4.08 7.71
CA SER A 234 -28.95 -3.96 7.10
C SER A 234 -28.59 -5.29 6.43
N SER A 235 -28.65 -5.33 5.10
CA SER A 235 -28.17 -6.44 4.28
C SER A 235 -26.64 -6.56 4.39
N THR A 236 -26.18 -7.48 5.22
CA THR A 236 -24.78 -7.87 5.34
C THR A 236 -24.40 -8.79 4.17
N ASN A 237 -24.14 -8.18 3.01
CA ASN A 237 -23.37 -8.85 1.96
C ASN A 237 -21.91 -8.93 2.40
N SER A 238 -21.53 -10.10 2.90
CA SER A 238 -20.14 -10.50 3.15
C SER A 238 -19.40 -10.54 1.81
N ILE A 239 -18.80 -9.40 1.44
CA ILE A 239 -17.88 -9.30 0.32
C ILE A 239 -16.64 -10.10 0.71
N LYS A 240 -16.51 -11.31 0.16
CA LYS A 240 -15.26 -12.05 0.18
C LYS A 240 -14.17 -11.16 -0.43
N PRO A 241 -13.02 -10.97 0.22
CA PRO A 241 -11.93 -10.21 -0.35
C PRO A 241 -11.52 -10.88 -1.67
N LEU A 242 -11.71 -10.15 -2.76
CA LEU A 242 -11.35 -10.56 -4.11
C LEU A 242 -9.88 -10.99 -4.13
N GLU A 243 -9.68 -12.26 -4.46
CA GLU A 243 -8.39 -12.88 -4.76
C GLU A 243 -7.75 -12.20 -5.97
N MET A 244 -7.13 -11.04 -5.77
CA MET A 244 -6.31 -10.36 -6.77
C MET A 244 -4.85 -10.84 -6.75
N GLU A 245 -4.59 -11.97 -6.10
CA GLU A 245 -3.28 -12.64 -6.00
C GLU A 245 -3.13 -13.81 -6.99
N ALA A 246 -4.19 -14.21 -7.71
CA ALA A 246 -4.18 -15.42 -8.55
C ALA A 246 -3.62 -15.23 -9.98
N LEU A 247 -3.25 -14.00 -10.38
CA LEU A 247 -2.78 -13.71 -11.75
C LEU A 247 -1.30 -13.34 -11.87
N LEU A 248 -0.55 -13.29 -10.77
CA LEU A 248 0.90 -13.21 -10.86
C LEU A 248 1.50 -14.61 -10.96
N VAL A 249 1.78 -14.98 -12.23
CA VAL A 249 3.00 -15.69 -12.60
C VAL A 249 2.99 -17.20 -12.32
N ASN A 250 2.26 -17.94 -13.15
CA ASN A 250 2.71 -19.27 -13.61
C ASN A 250 3.95 -19.10 -14.52
N VAL A 251 5.09 -18.64 -13.97
CA VAL A 251 6.37 -18.87 -14.64
C VAL A 251 6.72 -20.32 -14.40
N LYS A 252 6.36 -21.11 -15.41
CA LYS A 252 6.79 -22.48 -15.62
C LYS A 252 8.31 -22.48 -15.73
N ALA A 253 8.98 -22.60 -14.58
CA ALA A 253 10.41 -22.90 -14.52
C ALA A 253 10.61 -24.26 -15.20
N LYS A 254 11.31 -24.23 -16.31
CA LYS A 254 11.73 -25.41 -17.06
C LYS A 254 13.26 -25.51 -16.90
N ASP A 255 13.66 -26.61 -16.28
CA ASP A 255 14.96 -27.29 -16.39
C ASP A 255 16.17 -26.73 -15.58
N PRO A 256 17.15 -27.60 -15.22
CA PRO A 256 17.46 -27.87 -13.82
C PRO A 256 18.92 -27.61 -13.42
N GLU A 257 19.20 -27.84 -12.13
CA GLU A 257 20.52 -28.20 -11.60
C GLU A 257 21.58 -27.08 -11.58
N SER A 258 21.38 -26.12 -10.68
CA SER A 258 22.51 -25.45 -10.01
C SER A 258 22.34 -25.60 -8.50
N LYS A 259 23.41 -26.06 -7.84
CA LYS A 259 23.48 -26.32 -6.40
C LYS A 259 23.00 -25.09 -5.60
N PRO A 260 22.24 -25.26 -4.50
CA PRO A 260 21.89 -24.15 -3.63
C PRO A 260 23.16 -23.61 -2.96
N GLN A 261 23.67 -22.46 -3.44
CA GLN A 261 24.54 -21.64 -2.63
C GLN A 261 23.68 -20.99 -1.55
N ALA A 262 23.91 -21.41 -0.31
CA ALA A 262 23.28 -20.84 0.86
C ALA A 262 23.43 -19.31 0.83
N PRO A 263 22.34 -18.55 1.00
CA PRO A 263 22.45 -17.10 1.08
C PRO A 263 23.32 -16.76 2.29
N GLU A 264 24.50 -16.25 1.99
CA GLU A 264 25.45 -15.70 2.94
C GLU A 264 24.69 -14.69 3.78
N GLN A 265 24.45 -15.07 5.03
CA GLN A 265 23.76 -14.25 6.01
C GLN A 265 24.58 -12.97 6.19
N SER A 266 24.16 -11.94 5.47
CA SER A 266 24.53 -10.55 5.69
C SER A 266 24.58 -10.32 7.19
N SER A 267 25.81 -10.17 7.67
CA SER A 267 26.17 -10.08 9.06
C SER A 267 25.23 -9.08 9.72
N ARG A 268 24.37 -9.62 10.58
CA ARG A 268 23.47 -8.86 11.44
C ARG A 268 24.37 -8.03 12.36
N ILE A 269 24.74 -6.83 11.91
CA ILE A 269 25.44 -5.83 12.70
C ILE A 269 24.48 -5.47 13.83
N ARG A 270 24.60 -6.24 14.91
CA ARG A 270 23.93 -6.00 16.18
C ARG A 270 24.75 -4.89 16.82
N SER A 271 24.57 -3.67 16.32
CA SER A 271 25.20 -2.49 16.91
C SER A 271 24.73 -2.41 18.36
N LYS A 272 25.60 -2.79 19.30
CA LYS A 272 25.47 -2.51 20.72
C LYS A 272 25.53 -0.99 20.89
N SER A 273 24.40 -0.33 20.68
CA SER A 273 24.21 1.08 21.02
C SER A 273 23.83 1.14 22.49
N GLU A 274 24.81 0.98 23.38
CA GLU A 274 24.66 1.25 24.81
C GLU A 274 24.44 2.76 25.00
N GLY A 275 23.30 3.13 25.60
CA GLY A 275 23.05 4.47 26.13
C GLY A 275 22.24 5.46 25.28
N ARG A 276 21.82 5.13 24.05
CA ARG A 276 20.92 6.01 23.27
C ARG A 276 19.46 5.69 23.57
N SER A 277 18.70 6.70 23.98
CA SER A 277 17.23 6.70 24.03
C SER A 277 16.66 6.28 22.68
N GLY A 278 16.48 4.98 22.50
CA GLY A 278 16.08 4.37 21.24
C GLY A 278 14.65 4.74 20.93
N LEU A 279 14.46 5.70 20.01
CA LEU A 279 13.15 5.98 19.44
C LEU A 279 12.57 4.68 18.88
N THR A 280 11.35 4.35 19.31
CA THR A 280 10.63 3.21 18.75
C THR A 280 10.42 3.42 17.24
N GLN A 281 10.40 2.33 16.46
CA GLN A 281 10.14 2.45 15.02
C GLN A 281 8.85 3.22 14.70
N ARG A 282 7.84 3.08 15.57
CA ARG A 282 6.59 3.82 15.47
C ARG A 282 6.76 5.32 15.68
N GLN A 283 7.53 5.74 16.70
CA GLN A 283 7.85 7.15 16.91
C GLN A 283 8.60 7.73 15.71
N LEU A 284 9.53 6.97 15.13
CA LEU A 284 10.24 7.40 13.93
C LEU A 284 9.30 7.56 12.72
N GLY A 285 8.33 6.66 12.57
CA GLY A 285 7.28 6.80 11.56
C GLY A 285 6.39 8.02 11.77
N LEU A 286 6.06 8.33 13.03
CA LEU A 286 5.28 9.52 13.38
C LEU A 286 6.09 10.80 13.11
N LEU A 287 7.37 10.83 13.47
CA LEU A 287 8.27 11.94 13.16
C LEU A 287 8.41 12.17 11.66
N ALA A 288 8.51 11.10 10.86
CA ALA A 288 8.55 11.21 9.42
C ALA A 288 7.24 11.75 8.83
N ALA A 289 6.08 11.35 9.37
CA ALA A 289 4.80 11.92 9.00
C ALA A 289 4.69 13.40 9.39
N CYS A 290 5.18 13.78 10.58
CA CYS A 290 5.24 15.18 11.01
C CYS A 290 6.13 16.01 10.10
N PHE A 291 7.32 15.51 9.77
CA PHE A 291 8.23 16.15 8.83
C PHE A 291 7.57 16.35 7.47
N ASN A 292 6.95 15.31 6.89
CA ASN A 292 6.21 15.45 5.63
C ASN A 292 5.09 16.50 5.71
N GLY A 293 4.37 16.56 6.83
CA GLY A 293 3.30 17.53 7.03
C GLY A 293 3.78 18.98 7.08
N LEU A 294 4.79 19.25 7.91
CA LEU A 294 5.38 20.58 8.09
C LEU A 294 6.15 21.03 6.83
N TRP A 295 6.97 20.13 6.28
CA TRP A 295 7.76 20.38 5.07
C TRP A 295 6.87 20.52 3.83
N GLY A 296 5.85 19.67 3.69
CA GLY A 296 4.87 19.76 2.62
C GLY A 296 4.04 21.05 2.69
N GLY A 297 3.61 21.45 3.89
CA GLY A 297 2.89 22.71 4.09
C GLY A 297 3.75 23.94 3.78
N THR A 298 5.03 23.92 4.13
CA THR A 298 5.96 25.03 3.82
C THR A 298 6.36 25.08 2.35
N SER A 299 6.38 23.95 1.65
CA SER A 299 6.68 23.88 0.21
C SER A 299 5.66 24.62 -0.67
N LEU A 300 4.48 24.96 -0.13
CA LEU A 300 3.46 25.76 -0.83
C LEU A 300 3.77 27.27 -0.82
N ILE A 301 4.60 27.76 0.11
CA ILE A 301 4.88 29.20 0.27
C ILE A 301 5.68 29.80 -0.89
N PRO A 302 6.78 29.16 -1.36
CA PRO A 302 7.53 29.71 -2.48
C PRO A 302 6.66 29.81 -3.73
N LEU A 303 5.74 28.86 -3.93
CA LEU A 303 4.82 28.87 -5.07
C LEU A 303 3.84 30.04 -5.03
N VAL A 304 3.22 30.31 -3.87
CA VAL A 304 2.24 31.40 -3.75
C VAL A 304 2.92 32.78 -3.73
N SER A 305 4.02 32.93 -3.00
CA SER A 305 4.79 34.18 -2.97
C SER A 305 5.33 34.53 -4.35
N PHE A 306 5.68 33.52 -5.15
CA PHE A 306 6.16 33.70 -6.51
C PHE A 306 5.04 34.00 -7.50
N LEU A 307 3.85 33.39 -7.35
CA LEU A 307 2.68 33.76 -8.15
C LEU A 307 2.34 35.24 -7.96
N LEU A 308 2.42 35.73 -6.72
CA LEU A 308 2.27 37.15 -6.39
C LEU A 308 3.37 38.01 -7.04
N LEU A 309 4.63 37.57 -7.01
CA LEU A 309 5.73 38.28 -7.65
C LEU A 309 5.55 38.37 -9.18
N MET A 310 5.14 37.28 -9.84
CA MET A 310 4.88 37.27 -11.29
C MET A 310 3.66 38.08 -11.71
N LEU A 311 2.64 38.23 -10.85
CA LEU A 311 1.52 39.12 -11.13
C LEU A 311 1.89 40.61 -10.98
N LEU A 312 2.96 40.91 -10.25
CA LEU A 312 3.45 42.26 -10.02
C LEU A 312 4.52 42.73 -11.04
N THR A 313 5.10 41.81 -11.82
CA THR A 313 6.10 42.09 -12.87
C THR A 313 5.50 41.98 -14.26
#